data_AF-A0AAW1DAZ5-F1
#
_entry.id   AF-A0AAW1DAZ5-F1
#
_cell.length_a   1.000
_cell.length_b   1.000
_cell.length_c   1.000
_cell.angle_alpha   90.00
_cell.angle_beta   90.00
_cell.angle_gamma   90.00
#
_symmetry.space_group_name_H-M   'P 1'
#
loop_
_entity.id
_entity.type
_entity.pdbx_description
1 polymer ?
#
loop_
_entity_poly.entity_id
_entity_poly.type
_entity_poly.pdbx_seq_one_letter_code
_entity_poly.pdbx_strand_id
1 'polypeptide(L)'
;MIFLRPVLRTGGLFCAAILTPKPESTIQTQPSKSVDEKKLKGWDKIYEVFTVDEYGSISPELSTIYQTTFFTAFVGACYGGFMQSRQAYLQFIERNQATSFVDHYEAKKKLQDHVTVNFAKGALRLSWRLALFSGLYVTFVTLASAYRGEPKLIDYVAGGLVSGGLYQVNMGLRGVIVGGTLGTMIGLLAGSLTLAILKFTGASLDEVHQFRYDLYNSRGRHLDEAVSKREMEKLNEALRKRDTAVQEKDV
;
A
#
# COMPACT_ATOMS: atom_id res chain seq x y z
N MET A 1 22.96 -26.52 -25.04
CA MET A 1 21.90 -27.55 -25.18
C MET A 1 21.36 -27.82 -23.77
N ILE A 2 20.05 -27.63 -23.55
CA ILE A 2 19.23 -28.33 -22.53
C ILE A 2 19.52 -27.90 -21.06
N PHE A 3 18.67 -27.26 -20.26
CA PHE A 3 17.21 -27.25 -20.14
C PHE A 3 16.71 -25.86 -19.73
N LEU A 4 15.95 -25.23 -20.63
CA LEU A 4 14.95 -24.22 -20.33
C LEU A 4 13.69 -24.99 -19.89
N ARG A 5 13.17 -24.76 -18.68
CA ARG A 5 11.77 -25.10 -18.37
C ARG A 5 11.12 -24.07 -17.42
N PRO A 6 9.82 -23.81 -17.60
CA PRO A 6 9.17 -22.56 -17.19
C PRO A 6 8.56 -22.65 -15.80
N VAL A 7 8.84 -21.66 -14.95
CA VAL A 7 8.08 -21.42 -13.72
C VAL A 7 6.83 -20.63 -14.10
N LEU A 8 5.84 -21.34 -14.64
CA LEU A 8 4.56 -20.77 -15.07
C LEU A 8 3.44 -21.76 -14.75
N ARG A 9 3.24 -22.08 -13.45
CA ARG A 9 2.03 -22.79 -13.02
C ARG A 9 1.78 -22.85 -11.51
N THR A 10 1.86 -21.73 -10.78
CA THR A 10 1.29 -21.63 -9.40
C THR A 10 1.28 -20.16 -8.97
N GLY A 11 0.41 -19.35 -9.59
CA GLY A 11 0.21 -17.95 -9.21
C GLY A 11 -1.24 -17.48 -9.30
N GLY A 12 -2.19 -18.42 -9.46
CA GLY A 12 -3.59 -18.13 -9.80
C GLY A 12 -4.55 -17.96 -8.63
N LEU A 13 -4.08 -17.62 -7.42
CA LEU A 13 -4.97 -17.51 -6.24
C LEU A 13 -4.90 -16.19 -5.48
N PHE A 14 -4.08 -15.23 -5.90
CA PHE A 14 -4.01 -13.91 -5.23
C PHE A 14 -4.56 -12.73 -6.04
N CYS A 15 -5.22 -12.98 -7.18
CA CYS A 15 -5.70 -11.91 -8.05
C CYS A 15 -7.11 -12.19 -8.62
N ALA A 16 -8.00 -12.78 -7.83
CA ALA A 16 -9.37 -13.08 -8.26
C ALA A 16 -10.41 -12.03 -7.82
N ALA A 17 -10.05 -11.03 -7.02
CA ALA A 17 -11.00 -10.03 -6.52
C ALA A 17 -10.99 -8.69 -7.29
N ILE A 18 -10.15 -8.54 -8.33
CA ILE A 18 -10.04 -7.30 -9.14
C ILE A 18 -10.54 -7.51 -10.58
N LEU A 19 -10.84 -8.74 -11.00
CA LEU A 19 -11.46 -8.99 -12.30
C LEU A 19 -12.95 -9.33 -12.15
N THR A 20 -13.79 -8.32 -12.19
CA THR A 20 -15.13 -8.46 -12.78
C THR A 20 -15.27 -7.42 -13.91
N PRO A 21 -15.68 -7.84 -15.12
CA PRO A 21 -15.99 -6.92 -16.21
C PRO A 21 -17.44 -6.41 -16.11
N LYS A 22 -17.62 -5.14 -16.51
CA LYS A 22 -18.80 -4.40 -17.01
C LYS A 22 -20.23 -5.01 -16.82
N PRO A 23 -21.23 -4.16 -16.59
CA PRO A 23 -22.07 -3.82 -17.75
C PRO A 23 -22.30 -2.32 -17.94
N GLU A 24 -22.47 -2.00 -19.21
CA GLU A 24 -22.77 -0.71 -19.82
C GLU A 24 -24.14 -0.19 -19.37
N SER A 25 -24.19 1.04 -18.85
CA SER A 25 -25.37 1.90 -19.01
C SER A 25 -24.93 3.36 -19.12
N THR A 26 -25.04 3.84 -20.35
CA THR A 26 -25.24 5.24 -20.71
C THR A 26 -26.15 5.93 -19.69
N ILE A 27 -25.71 7.04 -19.12
CA ILE A 27 -26.49 8.28 -18.92
C ILE A 27 -25.52 9.42 -18.53
N GLN A 28 -25.27 10.25 -19.54
CA GLN A 28 -25.22 11.72 -19.47
C GLN A 28 -24.15 12.38 -18.58
N THR A 29 -23.13 12.90 -19.26
CA THR A 29 -22.61 14.25 -19.04
C THR A 29 -23.74 15.19 -18.63
N GLN A 30 -23.69 15.78 -17.43
CA GLN A 30 -24.08 17.17 -17.17
C GLN A 30 -23.70 17.60 -15.73
N PRO A 31 -23.50 18.92 -15.54
CA PRO A 31 -22.51 19.50 -14.66
C PRO A 31 -23.15 19.94 -13.34
N SER A 32 -22.44 19.82 -12.22
CA SER A 32 -22.73 20.66 -11.05
C SER A 32 -21.47 20.79 -10.19
N LYS A 33 -20.84 21.96 -10.28
CA LYS A 33 -21.00 23.12 -9.38
C LYS A 33 -20.11 22.94 -8.14
N SER A 34 -18.85 23.33 -8.26
CA SER A 34 -18.38 24.68 -7.89
C SER A 34 -18.29 24.85 -6.37
N VAL A 35 -17.22 24.33 -5.80
CA VAL A 35 -16.53 25.04 -4.72
C VAL A 35 -15.15 25.37 -5.28
N ASP A 36 -15.01 26.64 -5.62
CA ASP A 36 -13.78 27.34 -5.94
C ASP A 36 -12.89 26.72 -7.03
N GLU A 37 -13.21 27.13 -8.25
CA GLU A 37 -12.25 27.52 -9.28
C GLU A 37 -11.38 28.70 -8.80
N LYS A 38 -10.82 28.61 -7.58
CA LYS A 38 -9.60 29.33 -7.28
C LYS A 38 -8.54 28.62 -8.09
N LYS A 39 -7.87 29.42 -8.89
CA LYS A 39 -6.57 29.15 -9.50
C LYS A 39 -5.57 28.84 -8.38
N LEU A 40 -5.77 27.72 -7.69
CA LEU A 40 -4.95 27.23 -6.59
C LEU A 40 -3.61 26.90 -7.24
N LYS A 41 -2.68 27.83 -7.05
CA LYS A 41 -1.28 27.74 -7.44
C LYS A 41 -0.82 26.36 -7.02
N GLY A 42 -0.14 25.57 -7.87
CA GLY A 42 0.07 24.13 -7.67
C GLY A 42 0.58 23.67 -6.30
N TRP A 43 1.12 24.57 -5.47
CA TRP A 43 1.41 24.36 -4.04
C TRP A 43 0.18 24.18 -3.14
N ASP A 44 -0.95 24.86 -3.39
CA ASP A 44 -2.16 24.71 -2.56
C ASP A 44 -2.79 23.32 -2.73
N LYS A 45 -2.76 22.76 -3.94
CA LYS A 45 -3.16 21.36 -4.19
C LYS A 45 -2.31 20.35 -3.43
N ILE A 46 -1.03 20.67 -3.20
CA ILE A 46 -0.14 19.81 -2.43
C ILE A 46 -0.56 19.84 -0.95
N TYR A 47 -0.89 21.01 -0.42
CA TYR A 47 -1.38 21.12 0.96
C TYR A 47 -2.71 20.39 1.15
N GLU A 48 -3.61 20.47 0.16
CA GLU A 48 -4.90 19.76 0.17
C GLU A 48 -4.77 18.23 0.32
N VAL A 49 -3.71 17.64 -0.26
CA VAL A 49 -3.41 16.21 -0.12
C VAL A 49 -3.04 15.83 1.32
N PHE A 50 -2.42 16.74 2.07
CA PHE A 50 -1.97 16.52 3.45
C PHE A 50 -2.93 17.07 4.51
N THR A 51 -3.88 17.93 4.14
CA THR A 51 -4.89 18.43 5.08
C THR A 51 -5.94 17.36 5.36
N VAL A 52 -6.21 17.15 6.64
CA VAL A 52 -7.35 16.36 7.12
C VAL A 52 -8.59 17.19 6.82
N ASP A 53 -9.56 16.60 6.12
CA ASP A 53 -10.80 17.26 5.74
C ASP A 53 -11.60 17.66 6.99
N GLU A 54 -12.55 18.60 6.85
CA GLU A 54 -13.34 19.21 7.93
C GLU A 54 -14.11 18.18 8.78
N TYR A 55 -14.30 16.97 8.24
CA TYR A 55 -14.95 15.83 8.87
C TYR A 55 -14.00 14.89 9.66
N GLY A 56 -12.72 15.24 9.82
CA GLY A 56 -11.74 14.39 10.51
C GLY A 56 -11.34 13.13 9.73
N SER A 57 -11.78 13.01 8.47
CA SER A 57 -11.48 11.92 7.56
C SER A 57 -10.08 12.12 6.96
N ILE A 58 -9.23 11.10 7.10
CA ILE A 58 -7.91 11.06 6.46
C ILE A 58 -8.10 11.13 4.94
N SER A 59 -7.38 12.04 4.26
CA SER A 59 -7.40 12.15 2.79
C SER A 59 -7.19 10.76 2.14
N PRO A 60 -7.95 10.41 1.09
CA PRO A 60 -7.85 9.10 0.42
C PRO A 60 -6.42 8.79 -0.03
N GLU A 61 -5.69 9.81 -0.47
CA GLU A 61 -4.29 9.69 -0.87
C GLU A 61 -3.41 9.25 0.29
N LEU A 62 -3.61 9.87 1.47
CA LEU A 62 -2.87 9.54 2.67
C LEU A 62 -3.20 8.13 3.20
N SER A 63 -4.48 7.73 3.13
CA SER A 63 -4.88 6.35 3.48
C SER A 63 -4.23 5.30 2.56
N THR A 64 -4.10 5.61 1.27
CA THR A 64 -3.46 4.74 0.27
C THR A 64 -1.94 4.64 0.50
N ILE A 65 -1.30 5.76 0.87
CA ILE A 65 0.11 5.79 1.28
C ILE A 65 0.32 4.85 2.48
N TYR A 66 -0.50 4.96 3.53
CA TYR A 66 -0.38 4.11 4.71
C TYR A 66 -0.56 2.62 4.40
N GLN A 67 -1.60 2.26 3.65
CA GLN A 67 -1.88 0.87 3.28
C GLN A 67 -0.75 0.26 2.45
N THR A 68 -0.27 0.99 1.44
CA THR A 68 0.81 0.54 0.56
C THR A 68 2.14 0.41 1.31
N THR A 69 2.44 1.36 2.20
CA THR A 69 3.63 1.34 3.05
C THR A 69 3.60 0.17 4.02
N PHE A 70 2.46 -0.07 4.67
CA PHE A 70 2.29 -1.19 5.59
C PHE A 70 2.40 -2.54 4.86
N PHE A 71 1.77 -2.67 3.70
CA PHE A 71 1.86 -3.87 2.89
C PHE A 71 3.32 -4.14 2.44
N THR A 72 4.03 -3.11 2.01
CA THR A 72 5.44 -3.22 1.62
C THR A 72 6.32 -3.60 2.81
N ALA A 73 6.06 -3.01 3.99
CA ALA A 73 6.74 -3.38 5.23
C ALA A 73 6.50 -4.84 5.61
N PHE A 74 5.26 -5.33 5.44
CA PHE A 74 4.86 -6.71 5.71
C PHE A 74 5.54 -7.70 4.75
N VAL A 75 5.48 -7.44 3.44
CA VAL A 75 6.19 -8.26 2.44
C VAL A 75 7.70 -8.25 2.69
N GLY A 76 8.25 -7.10 3.05
CA GLY A 76 9.65 -6.95 3.47
C GLY A 76 9.99 -7.75 4.72
N ALA A 77 9.05 -7.88 5.67
CA ALA A 77 9.25 -8.60 6.92
C ALA A 77 9.32 -10.10 6.65
N CYS A 78 8.39 -10.61 5.85
CA CYS A 78 8.37 -12.01 5.43
C CYS A 78 9.64 -12.38 4.67
N TYR A 79 10.05 -11.56 3.70
CA TYR A 79 11.26 -11.81 2.89
C TYR A 79 12.54 -11.72 3.74
N GLY A 80 12.68 -10.67 4.57
CA GLY A 80 13.84 -10.46 5.43
C GLY A 80 13.96 -11.50 6.53
N GLY A 81 12.83 -11.89 7.12
CA GLY A 81 12.76 -12.95 8.13
C GLY A 81 13.19 -14.30 7.56
N PHE A 82 12.67 -14.71 6.40
CA PHE A 82 13.00 -15.99 5.77
C PHE A 82 14.47 -16.07 5.32
N MET A 83 15.00 -15.00 4.75
CA MET A 83 16.41 -14.95 4.33
C MET A 83 17.35 -15.06 5.53
N GLN A 84 17.08 -14.34 6.61
CA GLN A 84 17.97 -14.30 7.77
C GLN A 84 17.83 -15.54 8.68
N SER A 85 16.64 -16.14 8.78
CA SER A 85 16.46 -17.39 9.53
C SER A 85 17.25 -18.55 8.91
N ARG A 86 17.26 -18.65 7.57
CA ARG A 86 18.06 -19.66 6.86
C ARG A 86 19.56 -19.47 7.11
N GLN A 87 20.06 -18.23 7.08
CA GLN A 87 21.46 -17.95 7.37
C GLN A 87 21.83 -18.29 8.81
N ALA A 88 20.98 -17.94 9.78
CA ALA A 88 21.20 -18.26 11.19
C ALA A 88 21.17 -19.76 11.48
N TYR A 89 20.34 -20.52 10.76
CA TYR A 89 20.32 -21.97 10.83
C TYR A 89 21.66 -22.57 10.37
N LEU A 90 22.14 -22.16 9.19
CA LEU A 90 23.42 -22.64 8.65
C LEU A 90 24.60 -22.30 9.57
N GLN A 91 24.65 -21.06 10.08
CA GLN A 91 25.69 -20.64 11.03
C GLN A 91 25.64 -21.42 12.35
N PHE A 92 24.46 -21.81 12.82
CA PHE A 92 24.34 -22.63 14.02
C PHE A 92 24.88 -24.05 13.79
N ILE A 93 24.60 -24.64 12.63
CA ILE A 93 25.12 -25.96 12.27
C ILE A 93 26.65 -25.92 12.12
N GLU A 94 27.19 -24.94 11.41
CA GLU A 94 28.64 -24.76 11.22
C GLU A 94 29.38 -24.54 12.54
N ARG A 95 28.81 -23.74 13.46
CA ARG A 95 29.41 -23.50 14.78
C ARG A 95 29.33 -24.70 15.71
N ASN A 96 28.22 -25.45 15.71
CA ASN A 96 28.07 -26.61 16.59
C ASN A 96 28.70 -27.90 16.06
N GLN A 97 29.15 -27.94 14.81
CA GLN A 97 30.05 -29.01 14.36
C GLN A 97 31.34 -29.06 15.22
N ALA A 98 31.69 -27.98 15.93
CA ALA A 98 32.84 -27.92 16.85
C ALA A 98 32.52 -28.28 18.31
N THR A 99 31.25 -28.32 18.73
CA THR A 99 30.85 -28.59 20.12
C THR A 99 29.72 -29.62 20.18
N SER A 100 30.04 -30.85 20.57
CA SER A 100 29.07 -31.93 20.77
C SER A 100 28.16 -31.61 21.98
N PHE A 101 26.84 -31.54 21.76
CA PHE A 101 25.88 -31.38 22.85
C PHE A 101 25.70 -32.70 23.60
N VAL A 102 25.66 -32.64 24.93
CA VAL A 102 25.41 -33.82 25.79
C VAL A 102 23.96 -34.30 25.68
N ASP A 103 23.01 -33.39 25.44
CA ASP A 103 21.58 -33.69 25.35
C ASP A 103 20.93 -33.06 24.09
N HIS A 104 20.07 -33.84 23.43
CA HIS A 104 19.36 -33.44 22.22
C HIS A 104 18.29 -32.37 22.48
N TYR A 105 17.71 -32.34 23.68
CA TYR A 105 16.67 -31.37 24.04
C TYR A 105 17.24 -29.95 24.15
N GLU A 106 18.38 -29.80 24.82
CA GLU A 106 19.06 -28.51 24.96
C GLU A 106 19.49 -27.93 23.60
N ALA A 107 19.98 -28.78 22.70
CA ALA A 107 20.36 -28.41 21.34
C ALA A 107 19.17 -27.83 20.54
N LYS A 108 18.00 -28.45 20.64
CA LYS A 108 16.78 -27.97 19.95
C LYS A 108 16.30 -26.64 20.49
N LYS A 109 16.32 -26.45 21.82
CA LYS A 109 15.91 -25.19 22.46
C LYS A 109 16.83 -24.03 22.05
N LYS A 110 18.16 -24.23 22.08
CA LYS A 110 19.14 -23.23 21.65
C LYS A 110 19.03 -22.89 20.17
N LEU A 111 18.76 -23.89 19.32
CA LEU A 111 18.51 -23.66 17.90
C LEU A 111 17.27 -22.78 17.68
N GLN A 112 16.16 -23.10 18.34
CA GLN A 112 14.90 -22.37 18.18
C GLN A 112 15.00 -20.93 18.66
N ASP A 113 15.65 -20.68 19.80
CA ASP A 113 15.88 -19.33 20.31
C ASP A 113 16.77 -18.53 19.35
N HIS A 114 17.87 -19.13 18.90
CA HIS A 114 18.78 -18.49 17.95
C HIS A 114 18.11 -18.15 16.62
N VAL A 115 17.32 -19.07 16.04
CA VAL A 115 16.62 -18.84 14.77
C VAL A 115 15.52 -17.79 14.92
N THR A 116 14.75 -17.81 16.02
CA THR A 116 13.67 -16.84 16.27
C THR A 116 14.21 -15.41 16.43
N VAL A 117 15.28 -15.24 17.22
CA VAL A 117 15.90 -13.91 17.42
C VAL A 117 16.48 -13.37 16.11
N ASN A 118 17.11 -14.23 15.31
CA ASN A 118 17.65 -13.82 14.01
C ASN A 118 16.54 -13.55 12.98
N PHE A 119 15.44 -14.30 13.01
CA PHE A 119 14.26 -14.03 12.19
C PHE A 119 13.67 -12.64 12.48
N ALA A 120 13.45 -12.32 13.76
CA ALA A 120 12.90 -11.03 14.17
C ALA A 120 13.83 -9.85 13.82
N LYS A 121 15.15 -10.00 14.07
CA LYS A 121 16.14 -8.97 13.70
C LYS A 121 16.22 -8.76 12.19
N GLY A 122 16.12 -9.84 11.40
CA GLY A 122 16.15 -9.75 9.94
C GLY A 122 14.89 -9.14 9.34
N ALA A 123 13.72 -9.52 9.86
CA ALA A 123 12.46 -8.91 9.48
C ALA A 123 12.47 -7.40 9.75
N LEU A 124 12.79 -6.97 10.97
CA LEU A 124 12.78 -5.55 11.34
C LEU A 124 13.80 -4.72 10.57
N ARG A 125 15.03 -5.22 10.38
CA ARG A 125 16.08 -4.48 9.68
C ARG A 125 15.76 -4.23 8.21
N LEU A 126 15.15 -5.20 7.52
CA LEU A 126 14.78 -5.04 6.11
C LEU A 126 13.48 -4.24 5.94
N SER A 127 12.45 -4.54 6.74
CA SER A 127 11.15 -3.88 6.64
C SER A 127 11.22 -2.39 6.84
N TRP A 128 11.95 -1.90 7.84
CA TRP A 128 12.02 -0.46 8.10
C TRP A 128 12.65 0.30 6.91
N ARG A 129 13.67 -0.31 6.28
CA ARG A 129 14.34 0.26 5.10
C ARG A 129 13.40 0.33 3.90
N LEU A 130 12.63 -0.74 3.68
CA LEU A 130 11.64 -0.80 2.59
C LEU A 130 10.43 0.09 2.85
N ALA A 131 9.97 0.19 4.10
CA ALA A 131 8.85 1.05 4.49
C ALA A 131 9.18 2.52 4.26
N LEU A 132 10.38 2.97 4.67
CA LEU A 132 10.81 4.34 4.41
C LEU A 132 10.93 4.64 2.92
N PHE A 133 11.57 3.76 2.15
CA PHE A 133 11.75 3.94 0.72
C PHE A 133 10.41 3.98 -0.02
N SER A 134 9.51 3.03 0.29
CA SER A 134 8.18 2.95 -0.33
C SER A 134 7.29 4.12 0.06
N GLY A 135 7.26 4.49 1.35
CA GLY A 135 6.49 5.64 1.82
C GLY A 135 6.90 6.92 1.12
N LEU A 136 8.21 7.22 1.09
CA LEU A 136 8.74 8.38 0.36
C LEU A 136 8.36 8.33 -1.13
N TYR A 137 8.56 7.20 -1.79
CA TYR A 137 8.23 7.05 -3.21
C TYR A 137 6.76 7.33 -3.50
N VAL A 138 5.83 6.70 -2.78
CA VAL A 138 4.39 6.88 -3.01
C VAL A 138 4.00 8.33 -2.71
N THR A 139 4.52 8.92 -1.63
CA THR A 139 4.29 10.34 -1.33
C THR A 139 4.76 11.25 -2.47
N PHE A 140 5.96 11.03 -3.04
CA PHE A 140 6.44 11.84 -4.17
C PHE A 140 5.60 11.66 -5.44
N VAL A 141 5.17 10.43 -5.74
CA VAL A 141 4.33 10.15 -6.90
C VAL A 141 2.96 10.82 -6.75
N THR A 142 2.35 10.74 -5.57
CA THR A 142 1.10 11.43 -5.25
C THR A 142 1.26 12.95 -5.38
N LEU A 143 2.36 13.51 -4.87
CA LEU A 143 2.66 14.94 -4.95
C LEU A 143 2.81 15.43 -6.38
N ALA A 144 3.55 14.67 -7.20
CA ALA A 144 3.78 14.98 -8.61
C ALA A 144 2.47 14.92 -9.41
N SER A 145 1.65 13.90 -9.15
CA SER A 145 0.32 13.75 -9.77
C SER A 145 -0.62 14.91 -9.37
N ALA A 146 -0.62 15.30 -8.10
CA ALA A 146 -1.44 16.41 -7.60
C ALA A 146 -1.04 17.76 -8.22
N TYR A 147 0.26 17.99 -8.42
CA TYR A 147 0.77 19.23 -9.01
C TYR A 147 0.37 19.39 -10.48
N ARG A 148 0.40 18.29 -11.25
CA ARG A 148 0.27 18.34 -12.72
C ARG A 148 -1.12 17.96 -13.24
N GLY A 149 -1.99 17.39 -12.40
CA GLY A 149 -3.36 17.01 -12.76
C GLY A 149 -3.48 15.77 -13.66
N GLU A 150 -2.38 15.31 -14.24
CA GLU A 150 -2.30 14.11 -15.07
C GLU A 150 -1.04 13.30 -14.70
N PRO A 151 -1.16 12.04 -14.23
CA PRO A 151 -0.04 11.16 -13.96
C PRO A 151 0.57 10.69 -15.28
N LYS A 152 1.80 11.12 -15.54
CA LYS A 152 2.59 10.69 -16.71
C LYS A 152 3.66 9.70 -16.26
N LEU A 153 4.19 8.93 -17.22
CA LEU A 153 5.33 8.02 -16.97
C LEU A 153 6.49 8.73 -16.25
N ILE A 154 6.72 10.00 -16.58
CA ILE A 154 7.76 10.85 -16.01
C ILE A 154 7.60 11.03 -14.50
N ASP A 155 6.38 11.02 -13.97
CA ASP A 155 6.15 11.23 -12.54
C ASP A 155 6.58 10.01 -11.71
N TYR A 156 6.45 8.80 -12.26
CA TYR A 156 6.99 7.57 -11.67
C TYR A 156 8.53 7.56 -11.70
N VAL A 157 9.12 8.04 -12.80
CA VAL A 157 10.58 8.12 -12.96
C VAL A 157 11.18 9.18 -12.02
N ALA A 158 10.57 10.37 -11.98
CA ALA A 158 10.97 11.45 -11.10
C ALA A 158 10.78 11.06 -9.63
N GLY A 159 9.65 10.42 -9.29
CA GLY A 159 9.42 9.88 -7.94
C GLY A 159 10.49 8.87 -7.53
N GLY A 160 10.88 7.96 -8.43
CA GLY A 160 11.94 6.99 -8.20
C GLY A 160 13.33 7.62 -8.05
N LEU A 161 13.66 8.61 -8.88
CA LEU A 161 14.91 9.35 -8.80
C LEU A 161 15.02 10.11 -7.47
N VAL A 162 13.96 10.84 -7.09
CA VAL A 162 13.93 11.65 -5.88
C VAL A 162 13.94 10.77 -4.64
N SER A 163 13.11 9.73 -4.57
CA SER A 163 13.07 8.83 -3.41
C SER A 163 14.35 8.02 -3.25
N GLY A 164 14.93 7.53 -4.37
CA GLY A 164 16.19 6.79 -4.38
C GLY A 164 17.40 7.64 -4.03
N GLY A 165 17.43 8.89 -4.50
CA GLY A 165 18.44 9.87 -4.12
C GLY A 165 18.34 10.24 -2.65
N LEU A 166 17.14 10.59 -2.18
CA LEU A 166 16.88 11.05 -0.81
C LEU A 166 17.21 9.98 0.23
N TYR A 167 16.86 8.72 -0.04
CA TYR A 167 17.13 7.60 0.87
C TYR A 167 18.64 7.37 1.09
N GLN A 168 19.50 7.72 0.12
CA GLN A 168 20.94 7.52 0.18
C GLN A 168 21.76 8.78 0.51
N VAL A 169 21.13 9.91 0.81
CA VAL A 169 21.84 11.16 1.17
C VAL A 169 22.79 10.96 2.34
N ASN A 170 22.39 10.15 3.32
CA ASN A 170 23.22 9.85 4.50
C ASN A 170 24.47 9.00 4.19
N MET A 171 24.56 8.36 3.02
CA MET A 171 25.74 7.60 2.58
C MET A 171 26.69 8.43 1.68
N GLY A 172 26.42 9.74 1.54
CA GLY A 172 27.23 10.69 0.75
C GLY A 172 26.84 10.78 -0.73
N LEU A 173 27.55 11.62 -1.49
CA LEU A 173 27.20 11.94 -2.88
C LEU A 173 27.22 10.73 -3.82
N ARG A 174 28.13 9.77 -3.59
CA ARG A 174 28.18 8.51 -4.36
C ARG A 174 26.93 7.66 -4.13
N GLY A 175 26.43 7.63 -2.89
CA GLY A 175 25.18 6.96 -2.53
C GLY A 175 23.98 7.58 -3.25
N VAL A 176 23.91 8.90 -3.33
CA VAL A 176 22.83 9.63 -4.03
C VAL A 176 22.80 9.29 -5.53
N ILE A 177 23.95 9.23 -6.20
CA ILE A 177 24.01 8.89 -7.63
C ILE A 177 23.55 7.45 -7.86
N VAL A 178 24.04 6.49 -7.07
CA VAL A 178 23.66 5.07 -7.20
C VAL A 178 22.20 4.83 -6.81
N GLY A 179 21.74 5.48 -5.73
CA GLY A 179 20.36 5.41 -5.27
C GLY A 179 19.39 6.05 -6.27
N GLY A 180 19.74 7.21 -6.83
CA GLY A 180 18.94 7.89 -7.85
C GLY A 180 18.84 7.06 -9.13
N THR A 181 19.94 6.47 -9.61
CA THR A 181 19.93 5.61 -10.81
C THR A 181 19.12 4.34 -10.61
N LEU A 182 19.31 3.62 -9.50
CA LEU A 182 18.49 2.45 -9.15
C LEU A 182 17.01 2.81 -8.98
N GLY A 183 16.72 3.92 -8.30
CA GLY A 183 15.36 4.41 -8.12
C GLY A 183 14.68 4.78 -9.44
N THR A 184 15.43 5.40 -10.36
CA THR A 184 14.97 5.70 -11.73
C THR A 184 14.65 4.43 -12.51
N MET A 185 15.53 3.41 -12.42
CA MET A 185 15.29 2.10 -13.07
C MET A 185 14.01 1.44 -12.54
N ILE A 186 13.80 1.45 -11.22
CA ILE A 186 12.58 0.91 -10.61
C ILE A 186 11.36 1.73 -11.02
N GLY A 187 11.45 3.07 -11.05
CA GLY A 187 10.37 3.94 -11.50
C GLY A 187 9.99 3.71 -12.97
N LEU A 188 10.97 3.50 -13.85
CA LEU A 188 10.75 3.13 -15.24
C LEU A 188 10.10 1.75 -15.37
N LEU A 189 10.55 0.75 -14.61
CA LEU A 189 9.94 -0.58 -14.59
C LEU A 189 8.49 -0.52 -14.09
N ALA A 190 8.23 0.23 -13.02
CA ALA A 190 6.88 0.41 -12.49
C ALA A 190 5.97 1.08 -13.52
N GLY A 191 6.40 2.21 -14.10
CA GLY A 191 5.60 2.92 -15.08
C GLY A 191 5.42 2.15 -16.41
N SER A 192 6.43 1.41 -16.87
CA SER A 192 6.31 0.55 -18.05
C SER A 192 5.37 -0.64 -17.80
N LEU A 193 5.42 -1.24 -16.61
CA LEU A 193 4.47 -2.28 -16.20
C LEU A 193 3.04 -1.74 -16.16
N THR A 194 2.83 -0.52 -15.64
CA THR A 194 1.53 0.15 -15.66
C THR A 194 1.03 0.35 -17.09
N LEU A 195 1.88 0.83 -18.01
CA LEU A 195 1.52 1.00 -19.42
C LEU A 195 1.24 -0.33 -20.13
N ALA A 196 1.98 -1.40 -19.77
CA ALA A 196 1.76 -2.73 -20.31
C ALA A 196 0.39 -3.27 -19.88
N ILE A 197 0.06 -3.18 -18.59
CA ILE A 197 -1.25 -3.56 -18.05
C ILE A 197 -2.36 -2.77 -18.76
N LEU A 198 -2.17 -1.46 -18.92
CA LEU A 198 -3.14 -0.60 -19.60
C LEU A 198 -3.39 -1.04 -21.06
N LYS A 199 -2.31 -1.39 -21.78
CA LYS A 199 -2.43 -1.94 -23.14
C LYS A 199 -3.10 -3.30 -23.19
N PHE A 200 -2.86 -4.19 -22.23
CA PHE A 200 -3.49 -5.50 -22.18
C PHE A 200 -4.98 -5.44 -21.82
N THR A 201 -5.38 -4.50 -20.96
CA THR A 201 -6.78 -4.30 -20.57
C THR A 201 -7.58 -3.57 -21.65
N GLY A 202 -6.93 -2.88 -22.59
CA GLY A 202 -7.60 -2.08 -23.63
C GLY A 202 -8.28 -0.83 -23.10
N ALA A 203 -8.12 -0.53 -21.81
CA ALA A 203 -8.62 0.68 -21.18
C ALA A 203 -7.76 1.88 -21.60
N SER A 204 -8.40 2.98 -21.95
CA SER A 204 -7.68 4.24 -22.20
C SER A 204 -7.21 4.84 -20.87
N LEU A 205 -6.13 5.63 -20.89
CA LEU A 205 -5.58 6.25 -19.67
C LEU A 205 -6.61 7.17 -18.98
N ASP A 206 -7.54 7.72 -19.77
CA ASP A 206 -8.65 8.55 -19.32
C ASP A 206 -9.72 7.75 -18.54
N GLU A 207 -9.96 6.50 -18.95
CA GLU A 207 -10.90 5.59 -18.28
C GLU A 207 -10.39 5.18 -16.88
N VAL A 208 -9.06 5.06 -16.71
CA VAL A 208 -8.45 4.78 -15.40
C VAL A 208 -8.64 5.96 -14.44
N HIS A 209 -8.65 7.18 -14.95
CA HIS A 209 -8.91 8.37 -14.16
C HIS A 209 -10.34 8.42 -13.65
N GLN A 210 -11.30 8.19 -14.54
CA GLN A 210 -12.71 8.12 -14.17
C GLN A 210 -12.98 6.98 -13.19
N PHE A 211 -12.40 5.80 -13.43
CA PHE A 211 -12.55 4.65 -12.54
C PHE A 211 -12.01 4.91 -11.12
N ARG A 212 -10.88 5.61 -10.98
CA ARG A 212 -10.38 6.02 -9.65
C ARG A 212 -11.35 6.96 -8.94
N TYR A 213 -11.88 7.94 -9.68
CA TYR A 213 -12.82 8.90 -9.14
C TYR A 213 -14.13 8.22 -8.71
N ASP A 214 -14.64 7.30 -9.53
CA ASP A 214 -15.86 6.54 -9.26
C ASP A 214 -15.70 5.57 -8.09
N LEU A 215 -14.54 4.90 -7.97
CA LEU A 215 -14.23 4.07 -6.82
C LEU A 215 -14.15 4.88 -5.52
N TYR A 216 -13.57 6.09 -5.59
CA TYR A 216 -13.49 6.97 -4.44
C TYR A 216 -14.89 7.41 -3.98
N ASN A 217 -15.69 7.91 -4.91
CA ASN A 217 -17.03 8.41 -4.61
C ASN A 217 -17.97 7.27 -4.14
N SER A 218 -17.80 6.07 -4.68
CA SER A 218 -18.58 4.90 -4.25
C SER A 218 -18.21 4.41 -2.84
N ARG A 219 -16.93 4.48 -2.46
CA ARG A 219 -16.50 4.14 -1.09
C ARG A 219 -17.08 5.09 -0.04
N GLY A 220 -17.11 6.39 -0.32
CA GLY A 220 -17.73 7.38 0.57
C GLY A 220 -19.21 7.09 0.80
N ARG A 221 -19.97 6.86 -0.29
CA ARG A 221 -21.41 6.54 -0.22
C ARG A 221 -21.70 5.29 0.61
N HIS A 222 -20.90 4.23 0.48
CA HIS A 222 -21.10 3.00 1.25
C HIS A 222 -20.80 3.17 2.75
N LEU A 223 -19.85 4.04 3.11
CA LEU A 223 -19.56 4.35 4.50
C LEU A 223 -20.70 5.16 5.12
N ASP A 224 -21.18 6.20 4.44
CA ASP A 224 -22.31 7.02 4.91
C ASP A 224 -23.60 6.19 5.03
N GLU A 225 -23.84 5.28 4.08
CA GLU A 225 -24.97 4.35 4.15
C GLU A 225 -24.83 3.36 5.33
N ALA A 226 -23.62 2.89 5.62
CA ALA A 226 -23.37 2.01 6.77
C ALA A 226 -23.49 2.76 8.12
N VAL A 227 -23.07 4.02 8.19
CA VAL A 227 -23.20 4.86 9.39
C VAL A 227 -24.66 5.19 9.65
N SER A 228 -25.39 5.69 8.65
CA SER A 228 -26.82 6.01 8.77
C SER A 228 -27.67 4.79 9.15
N LYS A 229 -27.37 3.59 8.60
CA LYS A 229 -28.03 2.34 9.02
C LYS A 229 -27.81 2.04 10.51
N ARG A 230 -26.58 2.19 11.02
CA ARG A 230 -26.27 1.98 12.45
C ARG A 230 -26.94 3.00 13.34
N GLU A 231 -27.05 4.25 12.91
CA GLU A 231 -27.74 5.31 13.66
C GLU A 231 -29.25 5.07 13.71
N MET A 232 -29.85 4.69 12.59
CA MET A 232 -31.27 4.33 12.52
C MET A 232 -31.60 3.10 13.37
N GLU A 233 -30.70 2.11 13.44
CA GLU A 233 -30.85 0.95 14.32
C GLU A 233 -30.86 1.36 15.79
N LYS A 234 -29.90 2.19 16.22
CA LYS A 234 -29.86 2.74 17.59
C LYS A 234 -31.09 3.59 17.94
N LEU A 235 -31.55 4.40 16.99
CA LEU A 235 -32.75 5.24 17.18
C LEU A 235 -34.00 4.38 17.32
N ASN A 236 -34.16 3.36 16.48
CA ASN A 236 -35.25 2.40 16.57
C ASN A 236 -35.23 1.63 17.89
N GLU A 237 -34.06 1.22 18.39
CA GLU A 237 -33.93 0.60 19.71
C GLU A 237 -34.34 1.56 20.84
N ALA A 238 -33.94 2.83 20.77
CA ALA A 238 -34.31 3.85 21.75
C ALA A 238 -35.83 4.13 21.76
N LEU A 239 -36.46 4.19 20.59
CA LEU A 239 -37.91 4.35 20.45
C LEU A 239 -38.66 3.16 21.06
N ARG A 240 -38.24 1.93 20.77
CA ARG A 240 -38.85 0.72 21.36
C ARG A 240 -38.76 0.72 22.88
N LYS A 241 -37.62 1.10 23.46
CA LYS A 241 -37.46 1.22 24.93
C LYS A 241 -38.37 2.26 25.54
N ARG A 242 -38.56 3.40 24.85
CA ARG A 242 -39.46 4.46 25.30
C ARG A 242 -40.91 3.97 25.29
N ASP A 243 -41.34 3.29 24.23
CA ASP A 243 -42.71 2.81 24.09
C ASP A 243 -43.04 1.71 25.12
N THR A 244 -42.09 0.82 25.44
CA THR A 244 -42.25 -0.16 26.53
C THR A 244 -42.35 0.52 27.91
N ALA A 245 -41.59 1.59 28.15
CA ALA A 245 -41.63 2.32 29.42
C ALA A 245 -42.91 3.17 29.60
N VAL A 246 -43.54 3.58 28.50
CA VAL A 246 -44.87 4.24 28.54
C VAL A 246 -45.95 3.21 28.86
N GLN A 247 -45.92 2.03 28.24
CA GLN A 247 -46.87 0.96 28.55
C GLN A 247 -46.81 0.50 30.02
N GLU A 248 -45.63 0.51 30.64
CA GLU A 248 -45.46 0.16 32.06
C GLU A 248 -45.99 1.23 33.03
N LYS A 249 -46.14 2.49 32.57
CA LYS A 249 -46.66 3.59 33.40
C LYS A 249 -48.18 3.76 33.33
N ASP A 250 -48.81 3.25 32.27
CA ASP A 250 -50.27 3.31 32.08
C ASP A 250 -51.02 2.12 32.72
N VAL A 251 -50.30 1.22 33.40
CA VAL A 251 -50.82 0.07 34.21
C VAL A 251 -50.65 0.36 35.69
#